data_AF-A0A3N1TXX9-F1
#
_entry.id   AF-A0A3N1TXX9-F1
#
_cell.length_a   1.000
_cell.length_b   1.000
_cell.length_c   1.000
_cell.angle_alpha   90.00
_cell.angle_beta   90.00
_cell.angle_gamma   90.00
#
_symmetry.space_group_name_H-M   'P 1'
#
loop_
_entity.id
_entity.type
_entity.pdbx_description
1 polymer ?
#
loop_
_entity_poly.entity_id
_entity_poly.type
_entity_poly.pdbx_seq_one_letter_code
_entity_poly.pdbx_strand_id
1 'polypeptide(L)'
;MNPNIHRTPSSPTPSLAATTTAEAEFAANPLAVALVAADELADVLHRLGITLPSLGPDLSSCTTTTAPRPLIELGRVNLATAARLTNVLRRTAQADAE
;
A
#
# COMPACT_ATOMS: atom_id res chain seq x y z
N MET A 1 14.92 -54.90 9.16
CA MET A 1 13.97 -55.02 10.29
C MET A 1 14.26 -53.90 11.29
N ASN A 2 13.58 -52.76 11.16
CA ASN A 2 12.93 -51.96 12.23
C ASN A 2 12.43 -50.63 11.65
N PRO A 3 11.35 -50.04 12.22
CA PRO A 3 10.24 -49.50 11.45
C PRO A 3 9.93 -48.03 11.82
N ASN A 4 8.78 -47.56 11.33
CA ASN A 4 8.05 -46.34 11.72
C ASN A 4 8.49 -44.99 11.15
N ILE A 5 8.02 -44.79 9.92
CA ILE A 5 7.57 -43.50 9.41
C ILE A 5 6.10 -43.33 9.80
N HIS A 6 5.78 -42.38 10.67
CA HIS A 6 4.46 -41.77 10.74
C HIS A 6 4.64 -40.25 10.80
N ARG A 7 4.93 -39.65 9.64
CA ARG A 7 4.80 -38.21 9.45
C ARG A 7 3.40 -37.97 8.88
N THR A 8 2.47 -37.62 9.76
CA THR A 8 1.14 -37.13 9.39
C THR A 8 1.28 -35.82 8.58
N PRO A 9 0.74 -35.70 7.36
CA PRO A 9 0.55 -34.39 6.77
C PRO A 9 -0.74 -33.79 7.35
N SER A 10 -0.59 -32.85 8.28
CA SER A 10 -1.66 -31.92 8.60
C SER A 10 -1.87 -30.98 7.42
N SER A 11 -3.12 -30.86 7.01
CA SER A 11 -3.62 -30.08 5.89
C SER A 11 -3.06 -28.65 5.84
N PRO A 12 -2.95 -28.10 4.63
CA PRO A 12 -3.45 -26.76 4.43
C PRO A 12 -4.47 -26.74 3.28
N THR A 13 -5.69 -26.35 3.62
CA THR A 13 -6.53 -25.58 2.70
C THR A 13 -6.81 -24.28 3.44
N PRO A 14 -6.42 -23.13 2.87
CA PRO A 14 -7.37 -22.45 2.01
C PRO A 14 -6.84 -22.30 0.58
N SER A 15 -7.74 -22.52 -0.37
CA SER A 15 -7.56 -22.17 -1.77
C SER A 15 -7.39 -20.65 -1.87
N LEU A 16 -6.20 -20.21 -2.33
CA LEU A 16 -5.87 -18.83 -2.66
C LEU A 16 -5.63 -18.67 -4.18
N ALA A 17 -6.34 -19.45 -4.99
CA ALA A 17 -6.06 -19.56 -6.43
C ALA A 17 -6.62 -18.39 -7.29
N ALA A 18 -6.89 -17.21 -6.71
CA ALA A 18 -7.41 -16.07 -7.47
C ALA A 18 -7.00 -14.67 -6.97
N THR A 19 -5.94 -14.55 -6.16
CA THR A 19 -5.31 -13.26 -5.82
C THR A 19 -3.85 -13.33 -6.29
N THR A 20 -3.66 -13.42 -7.60
CA THR A 20 -3.46 -12.32 -8.56
C THR A 20 -1.98 -12.01 -8.69
N THR A 21 -1.45 -12.24 -9.89
CA THR A 21 -0.09 -11.90 -10.33
C THR A 21 0.31 -10.48 -9.92
N ALA A 22 -0.65 -9.56 -9.79
CA ALA A 22 -0.42 -8.18 -9.36
C ALA A 22 0.03 -8.02 -7.90
N GLU A 23 -0.44 -8.84 -6.94
CA GLU A 23 0.05 -8.79 -5.55
C GLU A 23 1.47 -9.36 -5.42
N ALA A 24 1.77 -10.40 -6.21
CA ALA A 24 3.10 -11.00 -6.29
C ALA A 24 4.11 -10.09 -7.02
N GLU A 25 3.68 -9.40 -8.08
CA GLU A 25 4.45 -8.39 -8.79
C GLU A 25 4.67 -7.15 -7.91
N PHE A 26 3.66 -6.78 -7.11
CA PHE A 26 3.78 -5.74 -6.09
C PHE A 26 4.86 -6.06 -5.05
N ALA A 27 4.92 -7.32 -4.61
CA ALA A 27 5.91 -7.78 -3.64
C ALA A 27 7.32 -7.88 -4.23
N ALA A 28 7.46 -8.06 -5.54
CA ALA A 28 8.75 -8.24 -6.21
C ALA A 28 9.56 -6.95 -6.34
N ASN A 29 8.90 -5.78 -6.40
CA ASN A 29 9.58 -4.48 -6.43
C ASN A 29 8.82 -3.42 -5.62
N PRO A 30 8.99 -3.40 -4.28
CA PRO A 30 8.25 -2.50 -3.38
C PRO A 30 8.46 -1.01 -3.69
N LEU A 31 9.64 -0.63 -4.18
CA LEU A 31 9.92 0.76 -4.55
C LEU A 31 9.17 1.18 -5.82
N ALA A 32 9.16 0.36 -6.87
CA ALA A 32 8.45 0.68 -8.10
C ALA A 32 6.95 0.85 -7.86
N VAL A 33 6.38 -0.04 -7.03
CA VAL A 33 5.00 0.07 -6.53
C VAL A 33 4.74 1.40 -5.83
N ALA A 34 5.61 1.77 -4.89
CA ALA A 34 5.43 2.97 -4.10
C ALA A 34 5.51 4.24 -4.97
N LEU A 35 6.39 4.23 -5.99
CA LEU A 35 6.50 5.32 -6.96
C LEU A 35 5.21 5.50 -7.75
N VAL A 36 4.64 4.43 -8.30
CA VAL A 36 3.37 4.48 -9.03
C VAL A 36 2.25 5.02 -8.13
N ALA A 37 2.13 4.51 -6.90
CA ALA A 37 1.12 4.98 -5.96
C ALA A 37 1.31 6.46 -5.57
N ALA A 38 2.56 6.91 -5.42
CA ALA A 38 2.88 8.31 -5.14
C ALA A 38 2.49 9.22 -6.31
N ASP A 39 2.80 8.83 -7.55
CA ASP A 39 2.47 9.58 -8.76
C ASP A 39 0.95 9.69 -8.96
N GLU A 40 0.22 8.59 -8.83
CA GLU A 40 -1.25 8.59 -8.93
C GLU A 40 -1.91 9.50 -7.88
N LEU A 41 -1.42 9.43 -6.63
CA LEU A 41 -1.91 10.30 -5.56
C LEU A 41 -1.55 11.77 -5.83
N ALA A 42 -0.33 12.05 -6.29
CA ALA A 42 0.11 13.39 -6.65
C ALA A 42 -0.78 14.00 -7.73
N ASP A 43 -1.11 13.23 -8.76
CA ASP A 43 -1.97 13.65 -9.87
C ASP A 43 -3.39 13.99 -9.40
N VAL A 44 -3.98 13.14 -8.56
CA VAL A 44 -5.31 13.40 -7.98
C VAL A 44 -5.29 14.67 -7.13
N LEU A 45 -4.29 14.82 -6.26
CA LEU A 45 -4.16 15.99 -5.40
C LEU A 45 -3.97 17.28 -6.21
N HIS A 46 -3.17 17.24 -7.28
CA HIS A 46 -3.00 18.37 -8.19
C HIS A 46 -4.31 18.81 -8.85
N ARG A 47 -5.14 17.85 -9.31
CA ARG A 47 -6.48 18.17 -9.85
C ARG A 47 -7.41 18.82 -8.82
N LEU A 48 -7.16 18.58 -7.53
CA LEU A 48 -7.88 19.20 -6.41
C LEU A 48 -7.22 20.52 -5.93
N GLY A 49 -6.18 21.00 -6.61
CA GLY A 49 -5.44 22.22 -6.26
C GLY A 49 -4.59 22.08 -4.99
N ILE A 50 -4.13 20.87 -4.68
CA ILE A 50 -3.28 20.55 -3.53
C ILE A 50 -1.93 20.03 -4.06
N THR A 51 -0.84 20.64 -3.63
CA THR A 51 0.52 20.18 -3.95
C THR A 51 1.24 19.76 -2.68
N LEU A 52 1.81 18.55 -2.71
CA LEU A 52 2.67 17.99 -1.66
C LEU A 52 4.06 17.72 -2.26
N PRO A 53 4.99 18.67 -2.21
CA PRO A 53 6.28 18.55 -2.89
C PRO A 53 7.20 17.48 -2.28
N SER A 54 6.86 17.00 -1.09
CA SER A 54 7.58 15.93 -0.39
C SER A 54 6.85 14.59 -0.44
N LEU A 55 5.77 14.48 -1.22
CA LEU A 55 5.06 13.23 -1.41
C LEU A 55 5.96 12.23 -2.14
N GLY A 56 6.12 11.03 -1.58
CA GLY A 56 6.91 9.99 -2.22
C GLY A 56 7.03 8.72 -1.36
N PRO A 57 7.75 7.71 -1.84
CA PRO A 57 8.01 6.49 -1.08
C PRO A 57 8.82 6.76 0.20
N ASP A 58 8.44 6.11 1.28
CA ASP A 58 9.37 5.89 2.40
C ASP A 58 10.40 4.84 1.98
N LEU A 59 11.64 5.27 1.75
CA LEU A 59 12.71 4.37 1.30
C LEU A 59 13.04 3.29 2.35
N SER A 60 12.81 3.56 3.64
CA SER A 60 13.13 2.61 4.70
C SER A 60 12.20 1.39 4.68
N SER A 61 10.90 1.60 4.48
CA SER A 61 9.92 0.52 4.29
C SER A 61 10.05 -0.17 2.93
N CYS A 62 10.52 0.52 1.88
CA CYS A 62 10.74 -0.09 0.56
C CYS A 62 11.96 -1.02 0.51
N THR A 63 12.92 -0.87 1.43
CA THR A 63 14.19 -1.61 1.43
C THR A 63 14.27 -2.70 2.50
N THR A 64 13.25 -2.83 3.36
CA THR A 64 13.22 -3.84 4.41
C THR A 64 13.01 -5.26 3.87
N THR A 65 13.83 -6.21 4.34
CA THR A 65 13.74 -7.63 3.95
C THR A 65 12.69 -8.40 4.76
N THR A 66 12.31 -7.93 5.95
CA THR A 66 11.58 -8.75 6.92
C THR A 66 10.05 -8.75 6.72
N ALA A 67 9.51 -7.77 5.99
CA ALA A 67 8.13 -7.73 5.49
C ALA A 67 7.95 -6.44 4.68
N PRO A 68 8.11 -6.46 3.36
CA PRO A 68 7.98 -5.25 2.55
C PRO A 68 6.53 -4.78 2.57
N ARG A 69 6.25 -3.78 3.40
CA ARG A 69 5.01 -2.99 3.39
C ARG A 69 5.40 -1.57 2.99
N PRO A 70 5.54 -1.28 1.69
CA PRO A 70 5.96 0.05 1.24
C PRO A 70 4.98 1.09 1.76
N LEU A 71 5.52 2.14 2.37
CA LEU A 71 4.76 3.29 2.87
C LEU A 71 4.98 4.48 1.93
N ILE A 72 4.01 5.39 1.95
CA ILE A 72 4.10 6.69 1.28
C ILE A 72 4.27 7.76 2.35
N GLU A 73 5.35 8.52 2.25
CA GLU A 73 5.55 9.76 3.00
C GLU A 73 4.77 10.89 2.35
N LEU A 74 3.87 11.53 3.11
CA LEU A 74 3.17 12.74 2.65
C LEU A 74 4.03 14.01 2.84
N GLY A 75 5.03 13.93 3.71
CA GLY A 75 5.87 15.05 4.14
C GLY A 75 5.15 16.05 5.04
N ARG A 76 5.73 17.25 5.14
CA ARG A 76 5.21 18.32 6.00
C ARG A 76 4.16 19.12 5.24
N VAL A 77 2.98 19.26 5.83
CA VAL A 77 1.90 20.10 5.31
C VAL A 77 1.72 21.35 6.17
N ASN A 78 1.40 22.47 5.54
CA ASN A 78 0.97 23.67 6.27
C ASN A 78 -0.53 23.56 6.63
N LEU A 79 -1.01 24.45 7.50
CA LEU A 79 -2.40 24.44 7.98
C LEU A 79 -3.43 24.60 6.86
N ALA A 80 -3.14 25.43 5.85
CA ALA A 80 -4.03 25.64 4.72
C ALA A 80 -4.19 24.37 3.87
N THR A 81 -3.09 23.67 3.61
CA THR A 81 -3.09 22.39 2.89
C THR A 81 -3.80 21.31 3.70
N ALA A 82 -3.55 21.21 5.01
CA ALA A 82 -4.23 20.26 5.88
C ALA A 82 -5.76 20.46 5.86
N ALA A 83 -6.22 21.71 5.96
CA ALA A 83 -7.65 22.02 5.89
C ALA A 83 -8.28 21.63 4.54
N ARG A 84 -7.58 21.87 3.42
CA ARG A 84 -8.03 21.46 2.08
C ARG A 84 -8.16 19.94 1.96
N LEU A 85 -7.15 19.20 2.43
CA LEU A 85 -7.19 17.73 2.46
C LEU A 85 -8.37 17.21 3.29
N THR A 86 -8.57 17.74 4.51
CA THR A 86 -9.70 17.35 5.36
C THR A 86 -11.05 17.58 4.68
N ASN A 87 -11.22 18.72 3.99
CA ASN A 87 -12.46 19.02 3.28
C ASN A 87 -12.71 18.08 2.10
N VAL A 88 -11.66 17.67 1.37
CA VAL A 88 -11.79 16.65 0.31
C VAL A 88 -12.25 15.33 0.91
N LEU A 89 -11.55 14.84 1.94
CA LEU A 89 -11.84 13.54 2.56
C LEU A 89 -13.25 13.47 3.17
N ARG A 90 -13.74 14.58 3.75
CA ARG A 90 -15.11 14.67 4.27
C ARG A 90 -16.17 14.49 3.19
N ARG A 91 -15.98 15.08 2.01
CA ARG A 91 -16.95 14.95 0.92
C ARG A 91 -17.08 13.51 0.46
N THR A 92 -15.96 12.79 0.38
CA THR A 92 -15.97 11.36 0.04
C THR A 92 -16.64 10.53 1.13
N ALA A 93 -16.28 10.75 2.40
CA ALA A 93 -16.88 10.00 3.52
C ALA A 93 -18.41 10.23 3.65
N GLN A 94 -18.91 11.39 3.24
CA GLN A 94 -20.34 11.68 3.19
C GLN A 94 -21.02 11.00 2.01
N ALA A 95 -20.38 10.95 0.85
CA ALA A 95 -20.91 10.28 -0.34
C ALA A 95 -21.03 8.76 -0.16
N ASP A 96 -20.16 8.14 0.64
CA ASP A 96 -20.22 6.70 0.96
C ASP A 96 -21.30 6.35 2.01
N ALA A 97 -21.91 7.36 2.64
CA ALA A 97 -22.93 7.18 3.68
C ALA A 97 -24.38 7.36 3.17
N GLU A 98 -24.56 7.81 1.92
CA GLU A 98 -25.85 7.98 1.21
C GLU A 98 -26.13 6.79 0.28
#